data_AF-A0A800M7E1-F1
#
_entry.id   AF-A0A800M7E1-F1
#
_cell.length_a   1.000
_cell.length_b   1.000
_cell.length_c   1.000
_cell.angle_alpha   90.00
_cell.angle_beta   90.00
_cell.angle_gamma   90.00
#
_symmetry.space_group_name_H-M   'P 1'
#
loop_
_entity.id
_entity.type
_entity.pdbx_description
1 polymer ?
#
loop_
_entity_poly.entity_id
_entity_poly.type
_entity_poly.pdbx_seq_one_letter_code
_entity_poly.pdbx_strand_id
1 'polypeptide(L)'
;GVAAGFGALSKYIMLLFYVGLFLHLLLYRKTRKDVLNPWLYIAGIISLAIFIPVIIWNAQHDWVSFRWQLEKGTSGADFGENTLAFTVGHLLLFSPLWALMGGLGIWWMRDRLVEARSSESVITVISIFPLLFFTVMSLKGTISDPHWANLAYLGIAILLGKELLWRFQKKTLYVLLASGLLINVALTGTVVTHALNPLFDWMPYELKNYDYLKNNNVPQATLEKLRNNDERLYSTGQYRLHLKQILSQAEIEEYGGLIQKTAMDISSDRLTRVLEWDKTGEQLQQLLVQNGIPQIAFIVSREYQLSGALSFYLPHQPWPHSIEKPERNLWSPLDEVKIGPSIFVCELQECQGGVVDFYERFEMPLRYLGEIETRRYDRMVRNLQVYELIP
;
A
#
# COMPACT_ATOMS: atom_id res chain seq x y z
N GLY A 1 -22.12 19.75 7.59
CA GLY A 1 -21.14 20.56 8.32
C GLY A 1 -20.22 19.66 9.11
N VAL A 2 -20.55 19.38 10.37
CA VAL A 2 -19.70 18.62 11.30
C VAL A 2 -19.11 17.33 10.70
N ALA A 3 -19.95 16.43 10.18
CA ALA A 3 -19.48 15.17 9.59
C ALA A 3 -18.54 15.35 8.38
N ALA A 4 -18.80 16.35 7.53
CA ALA A 4 -17.95 16.64 6.38
C ALA A 4 -16.62 17.29 6.83
N GLY A 5 -16.64 18.11 7.89
CA GLY A 5 -15.45 18.70 8.49
C GLY A 5 -14.51 17.64 9.06
N PHE A 6 -15.04 16.72 9.88
CA PHE A 6 -14.26 15.57 10.36
C PHE A 6 -13.82 14.63 9.23
N GLY A 7 -14.65 14.47 8.20
CA GLY A 7 -14.28 13.72 7.02
C GLY A 7 -13.08 14.34 6.28
N ALA A 8 -13.04 15.67 6.15
CA ALA A 8 -11.93 16.39 5.53
C ALA A 8 -10.66 16.33 6.39
N LEU A 9 -10.82 16.40 7.71
CA LEU A 9 -9.73 16.21 8.67
C LEU A 9 -9.14 14.79 8.60
N SER A 10 -9.98 13.78 8.34
CA SER A 10 -9.54 12.39 8.21
C SER A 10 -8.83 12.12 6.88
N LYS A 11 -9.41 12.53 5.75
CA LYS A 11 -8.83 12.31 4.41
C LYS A 11 -9.21 13.40 3.41
N TYR A 12 -8.23 13.85 2.62
CA TYR A 12 -8.43 14.86 1.57
C TYR A 12 -9.37 14.44 0.44
N ILE A 13 -9.63 13.13 0.29
CA ILE A 13 -10.66 12.62 -0.63
C ILE A 13 -12.04 13.23 -0.37
N MET A 14 -12.31 13.73 0.83
CA MET A 14 -13.54 14.47 1.17
C MET A 14 -13.72 15.74 0.30
N LEU A 15 -12.66 16.27 -0.31
CA LEU A 15 -12.77 17.34 -1.30
C LEU A 15 -13.72 16.96 -2.44
N LEU A 16 -13.66 15.71 -2.90
CA LEU A 16 -14.49 15.21 -3.99
C LEU A 16 -15.97 15.16 -3.61
N PHE A 17 -16.29 14.97 -2.32
CA PHE A 17 -17.67 15.07 -1.84
C PHE A 17 -18.21 16.50 -1.97
N TYR A 18 -17.43 17.52 -1.58
CA TYR A 18 -17.86 18.92 -1.74
C TYR A 18 -18.05 19.29 -3.21
N VAL A 19 -17.11 18.88 -4.07
CA VAL A 19 -17.24 19.10 -5.52
C VAL A 19 -18.44 18.35 -6.08
N GLY A 20 -18.69 17.10 -5.66
CA GLY A 20 -19.86 16.33 -6.04
C GLY A 20 -21.18 17.01 -5.64
N LEU A 21 -21.27 17.56 -4.42
CA LEU A 21 -22.43 18.34 -3.99
C LEU A 21 -22.64 19.59 -4.86
N PHE A 22 -21.56 20.32 -5.16
CA PHE A 22 -21.63 21.49 -6.03
C PHE A 22 -22.05 21.12 -7.46
N LEU A 23 -21.49 20.04 -8.02
CA LEU A 23 -21.87 19.51 -9.32
C LEU A 23 -23.35 19.11 -9.36
N HIS A 24 -23.89 18.52 -8.29
CA HIS A 24 -25.31 18.19 -8.23
C HIS A 24 -26.19 19.46 -8.33
N LEU A 25 -25.84 20.52 -7.62
CA LEU A 25 -26.55 21.81 -7.71
C LEU A 25 -26.46 22.41 -9.13
N LEU A 26 -25.33 22.26 -9.82
CA LEU A 26 -25.17 22.76 -11.19
C LEU A 26 -25.94 21.94 -12.23
N LEU A 27 -25.87 20.60 -12.14
CA LEU A 27 -26.46 19.67 -13.11
C LEU A 27 -27.99 19.72 -13.09
N TYR A 28 -28.60 19.87 -11.91
CA TYR A 28 -30.03 19.77 -11.75
C TYR A 28 -30.71 21.13 -11.59
N ARG A 29 -31.43 21.56 -12.63
CA ARG A 29 -32.13 22.86 -12.65
C ARG A 29 -33.05 23.07 -11.44
N LYS A 30 -33.70 22.01 -10.94
CA LYS A 30 -34.65 22.08 -9.82
C LYS A 30 -34.00 22.40 -8.47
N THR A 31 -32.74 22.03 -8.28
CA THR A 31 -31.99 22.20 -7.02
C THR A 31 -31.06 23.40 -7.05
N ARG A 32 -30.88 24.07 -8.19
CA ARG A 32 -30.08 25.32 -8.30
C ARG A 32 -30.51 26.41 -7.32
N LYS A 33 -31.80 26.49 -7.00
CA LYS A 33 -32.32 27.45 -6.01
C LYS A 33 -31.80 27.16 -4.59
N ASP A 34 -31.38 25.92 -4.30
CA ASP A 34 -30.84 25.53 -3.01
C ASP A 34 -29.46 26.14 -2.75
N VAL A 35 -28.80 26.69 -3.78
CA VAL A 35 -27.64 27.58 -3.60
C VAL A 35 -28.02 28.77 -2.73
N LEU A 36 -29.27 29.26 -2.76
CA LEU A 36 -29.72 30.35 -1.90
C LEU A 36 -30.02 29.92 -0.46
N ASN A 37 -29.89 28.63 -0.13
CA ASN A 37 -30.19 28.13 1.21
C ASN A 37 -29.07 28.53 2.20
N PRO A 38 -29.34 29.39 3.20
CA PRO A 38 -28.32 29.84 4.15
C PRO A 38 -27.71 28.68 4.94
N TRP A 39 -28.46 27.60 5.18
CA TRP A 39 -27.98 26.43 5.91
C TRP A 39 -26.86 25.68 5.18
N LEU A 40 -26.81 25.74 3.85
CA LEU A 40 -25.71 25.16 3.07
C LEU A 40 -24.40 25.86 3.40
N TYR A 41 -24.42 27.19 3.49
CA TYR A 41 -23.25 28.00 3.84
C TYR A 41 -22.86 27.84 5.31
N ILE A 42 -23.83 27.83 6.22
CA ILE A 42 -23.56 27.55 7.65
C ILE A 42 -22.89 26.17 7.79
N ALA A 43 -23.39 25.16 7.08
CA ALA A 43 -22.77 23.84 7.06
C ALA A 43 -21.35 23.88 6.49
N GLY A 44 -21.09 24.66 5.43
CA GLY A 44 -19.77 24.87 4.85
C GLY A 44 -18.80 25.56 5.81
N ILE A 45 -19.24 26.62 6.49
CA ILE A 45 -18.46 27.36 7.49
C ILE A 45 -18.08 26.43 8.65
N ILE A 46 -19.03 25.64 9.17
CA ILE A 46 -18.73 24.65 10.22
C ILE A 46 -17.70 23.63 9.73
N SER A 47 -17.84 23.15 8.49
CA SER A 47 -16.88 22.23 7.87
C SER A 47 -15.48 22.83 7.80
N LEU A 48 -15.38 24.07 7.33
CA LEU A 48 -14.13 24.80 7.18
C LEU A 48 -13.50 25.09 8.54
N ALA A 49 -14.28 25.48 9.54
CA ALA A 49 -13.79 25.72 10.89
C ALA A 49 -13.17 24.45 11.51
N ILE A 50 -13.71 23.27 11.23
CA ILE A 50 -13.12 21.99 11.67
C ILE A 50 -11.84 21.66 10.88
N PHE A 51 -11.81 21.98 9.58
CA PHE A 51 -10.66 21.68 8.71
C PHE A 51 -9.54 22.74 8.78
N ILE A 52 -9.79 23.91 9.38
CA ILE A 52 -8.84 25.03 9.39
C ILE A 52 -7.46 24.70 9.98
N PRO A 53 -7.30 23.81 10.98
CA PRO A 53 -5.97 23.49 11.50
C PRO A 53 -5.07 22.84 10.43
N VAL A 54 -5.64 22.07 9.50
CA VAL A 54 -4.90 21.45 8.39
C VAL A 54 -4.39 22.52 7.42
N ILE A 55 -5.21 23.53 7.13
CA ILE A 55 -4.83 24.63 6.24
C ILE A 55 -3.69 25.44 6.86
N ILE A 56 -3.83 25.79 8.14
CA ILE A 56 -2.80 26.56 8.87
C ILE A 56 -1.49 25.76 8.92
N TRP A 57 -1.56 24.48 9.28
CA TRP A 57 -0.38 23.62 9.34
C TRP A 57 0.31 23.51 7.97
N ASN A 58 -0.45 23.30 6.89
CA ASN A 58 0.12 23.25 5.55
C ASN A 58 0.75 24.58 5.13
N ALA A 59 0.12 25.72 5.46
CA ALA A 59 0.67 27.04 5.17
C ALA A 59 2.02 27.28 5.89
N GLN A 60 2.20 26.68 7.06
CA GLN A 60 3.45 26.74 7.83
C GLN A 60 4.53 25.74 7.34
N HIS A 61 4.17 24.77 6.49
CA HIS A 61 5.05 23.70 6.01
C HIS A 61 5.05 23.63 4.47
N ASP A 62 5.10 24.80 3.81
CA ASP A 62 5.23 24.93 2.35
C ASP A 62 4.22 24.11 1.54
N TRP A 63 3.01 23.95 2.08
CA TRP A 63 1.92 23.18 1.49
C TRP A 63 2.28 21.73 1.15
N VAL A 64 3.25 21.15 1.88
CA VAL A 64 3.88 19.87 1.53
C VAL A 64 2.87 18.75 1.33
N SER A 65 1.86 18.64 2.20
CA SER A 65 0.85 17.57 2.08
C SER A 65 -0.09 17.77 0.90
N PHE A 66 -0.43 19.01 0.55
CA PHE A 66 -1.30 19.30 -0.60
C PHE A 66 -0.57 19.10 -1.93
N ARG A 67 0.67 19.59 -2.05
CA ARG A 67 1.51 19.39 -3.24
C ARG A 67 1.70 17.91 -3.54
N TRP A 68 2.10 17.15 -2.52
CA TRP A 68 2.30 15.71 -2.64
C TRP A 68 1.07 14.96 -3.16
N GLN A 69 -0.12 15.30 -2.66
CA GLN A 69 -1.35 14.60 -3.03
C GLN A 69 -1.80 14.93 -4.46
N LEU A 70 -1.52 16.15 -4.93
CA LEU A 70 -1.81 16.56 -6.30
C LEU A 70 -0.82 15.93 -7.28
N GLU A 71 0.49 16.05 -7.05
CA GLU A 71 1.54 15.56 -7.94
C GLU A 71 1.45 14.04 -8.18
N LYS A 72 1.28 13.28 -7.08
CA LYS A 72 1.14 11.82 -7.10
C LYS A 72 -0.06 11.34 -7.91
N GLY A 73 -1.17 12.10 -7.89
CA GLY A 73 -2.41 11.73 -8.55
C GLY A 73 -2.45 12.06 -10.05
N THR A 74 -1.67 13.05 -10.50
CA THR A 74 -1.82 13.60 -11.86
C THR A 74 -0.64 13.33 -12.80
N SER A 75 0.47 12.80 -12.31
CA SER A 75 1.71 12.73 -13.08
C SER A 75 2.60 11.53 -12.74
N GLY A 76 3.54 11.26 -13.67
CA GLY A 76 4.68 10.36 -13.52
C GLY A 76 4.51 8.94 -14.07
N ALA A 77 3.31 8.57 -14.54
CA ALA A 77 3.09 7.32 -15.29
C ALA A 77 2.91 7.61 -16.79
N ASP A 78 3.18 6.60 -17.61
CA ASP A 78 2.83 6.64 -19.02
C ASP A 78 1.31 6.62 -19.19
N PHE A 79 0.84 7.18 -20.31
CA PHE A 79 -0.59 7.35 -20.53
C PHE A 79 -1.30 5.99 -20.57
N GLY A 80 -2.19 5.76 -19.61
CA GLY A 80 -3.00 4.54 -19.50
C GLY A 80 -2.30 3.35 -18.83
N GLU A 81 -1.03 3.49 -18.44
CA GLU A 81 -0.21 2.41 -17.86
C GLU A 81 -0.91 1.70 -16.69
N ASN A 82 -1.47 2.48 -15.77
CA ASN A 82 -2.10 1.97 -14.56
C ASN A 82 -3.63 1.81 -14.68
N THR A 83 -4.24 2.30 -15.76
CA THR A 83 -5.71 2.41 -15.88
C THR A 83 -6.40 1.05 -15.90
N LEU A 84 -5.82 0.05 -16.58
CA LEU A 84 -6.40 -1.29 -16.64
C LEU A 84 -6.39 -1.96 -15.25
N ALA A 85 -5.24 -1.90 -14.56
CA ALA A 85 -5.08 -2.46 -13.22
C ALA A 85 -6.01 -1.77 -12.22
N PHE A 86 -6.13 -0.43 -12.29
CA PHE A 86 -7.11 0.33 -11.52
C PHE A 86 -8.55 -0.15 -11.80
N THR A 87 -8.94 -0.20 -13.07
CA THR A 87 -10.31 -0.52 -13.50
C THR A 87 -10.73 -1.92 -13.05
N VAL A 88 -9.91 -2.93 -13.38
CA VAL A 88 -10.17 -4.31 -12.98
C VAL A 88 -10.11 -4.43 -11.46
N GLY A 89 -9.12 -3.82 -10.83
CA GLY A 89 -8.91 -3.90 -9.39
C GLY A 89 -10.10 -3.37 -8.58
N HIS A 90 -10.69 -2.23 -8.97
CA HIS A 90 -11.76 -1.64 -8.17
C HIS A 90 -13.08 -2.42 -8.33
N LEU A 91 -13.31 -3.01 -9.52
CA LEU A 91 -14.43 -3.92 -9.77
C LEU A 91 -14.31 -5.21 -8.94
N LEU A 92 -13.12 -5.78 -8.86
CA LEU A 92 -12.84 -6.96 -8.04
C LEU A 92 -12.96 -6.66 -6.54
N LEU A 93 -12.45 -5.51 -6.08
CA LEU A 93 -12.51 -5.09 -4.67
C LEU A 93 -13.94 -4.88 -4.17
N PHE A 94 -14.84 -4.35 -5.01
CA PHE A 94 -16.23 -4.19 -4.61
C PHE A 94 -16.99 -5.51 -4.61
N SER A 95 -16.76 -6.32 -5.65
CA SER A 95 -17.35 -7.62 -5.99
C SER A 95 -17.82 -7.57 -7.44
N PRO A 96 -17.40 -8.52 -8.30
CA PRO A 96 -17.86 -8.57 -9.70
C PRO A 96 -19.39 -8.56 -9.84
N LEU A 97 -20.09 -9.28 -8.96
CA LEU A 97 -21.55 -9.32 -8.96
C LEU A 97 -22.13 -7.96 -8.59
N TRP A 98 -21.67 -7.34 -7.50
CA TRP A 98 -22.23 -6.07 -7.05
C TRP A 98 -21.85 -4.91 -7.97
N ALA A 99 -20.69 -4.95 -8.61
CA ALA A 99 -20.30 -3.98 -9.63
C ALA A 99 -21.24 -4.03 -10.84
N LEU A 100 -21.55 -5.24 -11.33
CA LEU A 100 -22.54 -5.44 -12.39
C LEU A 100 -23.92 -4.95 -11.97
N MET A 101 -24.39 -5.36 -10.78
CA MET A 101 -25.67 -4.92 -10.25
C MET A 101 -25.70 -3.40 -10.07
N GLY A 102 -24.59 -2.77 -9.66
CA GLY A 102 -24.39 -1.34 -9.54
C GLY A 102 -24.65 -0.58 -10.83
N GLY A 103 -24.01 -1.02 -11.92
CA GLY A 103 -24.24 -0.46 -13.25
C GLY A 103 -25.70 -0.60 -13.69
N LEU A 104 -26.31 -1.78 -13.47
CA LEU A 104 -27.72 -2.01 -13.76
C LEU A 104 -28.65 -1.14 -12.91
N GLY A 105 -28.34 -0.94 -11.63
CA GLY A 105 -29.09 -0.08 -10.73
C GLY A 105 -29.12 1.37 -11.20
N ILE A 106 -27.96 1.92 -11.59
CA ILE A 106 -27.87 3.26 -12.17
C ILE A 106 -28.72 3.35 -13.45
N TRP A 107 -28.61 2.34 -14.33
CA TRP A 107 -29.41 2.26 -15.55
C TRP A 107 -30.93 2.19 -15.30
N TRP A 108 -31.35 1.44 -14.29
CA TRP A 108 -32.74 1.31 -13.84
C TRP A 108 -33.31 2.58 -13.21
N MET A 109 -32.43 3.43 -12.69
CA MET A 109 -32.79 4.68 -12.04
C MET A 109 -32.69 5.89 -12.96
N ARG A 110 -32.16 5.72 -14.18
CA ARG A 110 -31.79 6.81 -15.10
C ARG A 110 -32.88 7.89 -15.25
N ASP A 111 -34.14 7.50 -15.41
CA ASP A 111 -35.23 8.46 -15.66
C ASP A 111 -35.49 9.32 -14.41
N ARG A 112 -35.49 8.70 -13.22
CA ARG A 112 -35.63 9.40 -11.92
C ARG A 112 -34.42 10.29 -11.63
N LEU A 113 -33.22 9.83 -12.03
CA LEU A 113 -31.99 10.58 -11.88
C LEU A 113 -32.01 11.82 -12.77
N VAL A 114 -32.39 11.72 -14.04
CA VAL A 114 -32.49 12.86 -14.98
C VAL A 114 -33.44 13.94 -14.45
N GLU A 115 -34.55 13.53 -13.86
CA GLU A 115 -35.57 14.47 -13.38
C GLU A 115 -35.30 15.06 -11.99
N ALA A 116 -34.27 14.57 -11.28
CA ALA A 116 -33.93 14.87 -9.90
C ALA A 116 -35.14 14.99 -8.98
N ARG A 117 -36.04 13.99 -9.05
CA ARG A 117 -37.27 14.00 -8.24
C ARG A 117 -37.03 13.70 -6.75
N SER A 118 -35.83 13.23 -6.39
CA SER A 118 -35.55 12.67 -5.07
C SER A 118 -34.03 12.63 -4.74
N SER A 119 -33.70 12.26 -3.50
CA SER A 119 -32.34 12.22 -2.93
C SER A 119 -31.37 11.28 -3.66
N GLU A 120 -31.88 10.37 -4.48
CA GLU A 120 -31.10 9.44 -5.29
C GLU A 120 -30.14 10.18 -6.22
N SER A 121 -30.58 11.31 -6.79
CA SER A 121 -29.76 12.12 -7.70
C SER A 121 -28.49 12.65 -7.03
N VAL A 122 -28.58 13.14 -5.79
CA VAL A 122 -27.41 13.64 -5.07
C VAL A 122 -26.48 12.50 -4.66
N ILE A 123 -27.03 11.38 -4.18
CA ILE A 123 -26.25 10.19 -3.82
C ILE A 123 -25.49 9.65 -5.04
N THR A 124 -26.13 9.61 -6.22
CA THR A 124 -25.47 9.19 -7.45
C THR A 124 -24.33 10.13 -7.83
N VAL A 125 -24.54 11.45 -7.83
CA VAL A 125 -23.48 12.40 -8.22
C VAL A 125 -22.29 12.33 -7.27
N ILE A 126 -22.50 12.35 -5.94
CA ILE A 126 -21.41 12.28 -4.96
C ILE A 126 -20.68 10.93 -4.96
N SER A 127 -21.27 9.88 -5.53
CA SER A 127 -20.65 8.55 -5.65
C SER A 127 -19.90 8.39 -6.96
N ILE A 128 -20.54 8.77 -8.08
CA ILE A 128 -19.97 8.62 -9.42
C ILE A 128 -18.87 9.63 -9.67
N PHE A 129 -18.95 10.84 -9.11
CA PHE A 129 -17.91 11.84 -9.30
C PHE A 129 -16.53 11.38 -8.81
N PRO A 130 -16.36 10.86 -7.57
CA PRO A 130 -15.09 10.27 -7.14
C PRO A 130 -14.60 9.13 -8.03
N LEU A 131 -15.50 8.23 -8.47
CA LEU A 131 -15.14 7.14 -9.38
C LEU A 131 -14.57 7.69 -10.70
N LEU A 132 -15.29 8.61 -11.35
CA LEU A 132 -14.84 9.24 -12.60
C LEU A 132 -13.54 10.01 -12.40
N PHE A 133 -13.42 10.75 -11.30
CA PHE A 133 -12.20 11.48 -10.97
C PHE A 133 -11.01 10.53 -10.90
N PHE A 134 -11.09 9.45 -10.11
CA PHE A 134 -9.97 8.50 -10.00
C PHE A 134 -9.73 7.70 -11.28
N THR A 135 -10.76 7.38 -12.06
CA THR A 135 -10.58 6.79 -13.40
C THR A 135 -9.77 7.74 -14.30
N VAL A 136 -10.09 9.03 -14.33
CA VAL A 136 -9.34 10.03 -15.12
C VAL A 136 -7.92 10.20 -14.59
N MET A 137 -7.73 10.28 -13.26
CA MET A 137 -6.40 10.35 -12.66
C MET A 137 -5.56 9.11 -12.96
N SER A 138 -6.17 7.93 -13.07
CA SER A 138 -5.45 6.68 -13.40
C SER A 138 -4.84 6.65 -14.80
N LEU A 139 -5.16 7.62 -15.66
CA LEU A 139 -4.56 7.77 -16.98
C LEU A 139 -3.10 8.26 -16.92
N LYS A 140 -2.72 9.02 -15.89
CA LYS A 140 -1.37 9.59 -15.76
C LYS A 140 -0.76 9.54 -14.36
N GLY A 141 -1.54 9.16 -13.35
CA GLY A 141 -1.06 9.05 -11.98
C GLY A 141 -0.14 7.85 -11.80
N THR A 142 1.02 8.09 -11.18
CA THR A 142 1.96 7.05 -10.72
C THR A 142 1.32 6.08 -9.75
N ILE A 143 0.33 6.53 -8.99
CA ILE A 143 -0.34 5.71 -7.98
C ILE A 143 -1.83 5.75 -8.23
N SER A 144 -2.33 4.61 -8.71
CA SER A 144 -3.73 4.39 -9.07
C SER A 144 -4.28 3.20 -8.29
N ASP A 145 -4.25 3.30 -6.96
CA ASP A 145 -4.68 2.18 -6.12
C ASP A 145 -6.21 1.99 -6.24
N PRO A 146 -6.69 0.79 -6.58
CA PRO A 146 -8.10 0.60 -6.90
C PRO A 146 -9.06 0.88 -5.72
N HIS A 147 -8.57 0.82 -4.48
CA HIS A 147 -9.38 1.11 -3.29
C HIS A 147 -9.81 2.59 -3.19
N TRP A 148 -9.21 3.50 -3.96
CA TRP A 148 -9.60 4.91 -3.98
C TRP A 148 -11.01 5.12 -4.53
N ALA A 149 -11.49 4.21 -5.37
CA ALA A 149 -12.86 4.19 -5.87
C ALA A 149 -13.90 3.72 -4.84
N ASN A 150 -13.49 3.22 -3.66
CA ASN A 150 -14.40 2.61 -2.68
C ASN A 150 -15.51 3.56 -2.19
N LEU A 151 -15.27 4.88 -2.20
CA LEU A 151 -16.29 5.86 -1.83
C LEU A 151 -17.53 5.80 -2.75
N ALA A 152 -17.33 5.51 -4.04
CA ALA A 152 -18.42 5.38 -5.00
C ALA A 152 -19.33 4.19 -4.66
N TYR A 153 -18.73 3.11 -4.21
CA TYR A 153 -19.42 1.86 -3.95
C TYR A 153 -20.37 1.92 -2.77
N LEU A 154 -20.09 2.76 -1.77
CA LEU A 154 -21.01 2.97 -0.64
C LEU A 154 -22.35 3.54 -1.11
N GLY A 155 -22.34 4.61 -1.91
CA GLY A 155 -23.58 5.19 -2.41
C GLY A 155 -24.27 4.31 -3.45
N ILE A 156 -23.51 3.61 -4.30
CA ILE A 156 -24.08 2.59 -5.20
C ILE A 156 -24.81 1.51 -4.39
N ALA A 157 -24.23 1.00 -3.29
CA ALA A 157 -24.86 -0.01 -2.45
C ALA A 157 -26.19 0.48 -1.84
N ILE A 158 -26.26 1.73 -1.37
CA ILE A 158 -27.49 2.34 -0.85
C ILE A 158 -28.58 2.38 -1.93
N LEU A 159 -28.23 2.84 -3.13
CA LEU A 159 -29.16 2.95 -4.25
C LEU A 159 -29.64 1.57 -4.72
N LEU A 160 -28.72 0.60 -4.80
CA LEU A 160 -29.04 -0.77 -5.16
C LEU A 160 -29.97 -1.43 -4.16
N GLY A 161 -29.74 -1.27 -2.85
CA GLY A 161 -30.60 -1.90 -1.83
C GLY A 161 -32.08 -1.57 -2.04
N LYS A 162 -32.39 -0.31 -2.35
CA LYS A 162 -33.76 0.14 -2.67
C LYS A 162 -34.29 -0.50 -3.95
N GLU A 163 -33.50 -0.50 -5.02
CA GLU A 163 -33.93 -1.04 -6.32
C GLU A 163 -34.13 -2.55 -6.29
N LEU A 164 -33.28 -3.29 -5.57
CA LEU A 164 -33.38 -4.74 -5.47
C LEU A 164 -34.67 -5.15 -4.74
N LEU A 165 -35.02 -4.45 -3.66
CA LEU A 165 -36.27 -4.67 -2.92
C LEU A 165 -37.51 -4.40 -3.77
N TRP A 166 -37.45 -3.37 -4.64
CA TRP A 166 -38.57 -3.00 -5.50
C TRP A 166 -38.73 -3.95 -6.70
N ARG A 167 -37.62 -4.38 -7.31
CA ARG A 167 -37.63 -5.08 -8.60
C ARG A 167 -37.74 -6.58 -8.50
N PHE A 168 -37.13 -7.18 -7.47
CA PHE A 168 -37.01 -8.63 -7.38
C PHE A 168 -37.97 -9.21 -6.35
N GLN A 169 -38.57 -10.35 -6.71
CA GLN A 169 -39.30 -11.19 -5.75
C GLN A 169 -38.36 -11.69 -4.66
N LYS A 170 -38.89 -11.93 -3.45
CA LYS A 170 -38.10 -12.33 -2.27
C LYS A 170 -37.14 -13.49 -2.55
N LYS A 171 -37.58 -14.51 -3.30
CA LYS A 171 -36.74 -15.67 -3.67
C LYS A 171 -35.51 -15.25 -4.49
N THR A 172 -35.70 -14.48 -5.56
CA THR A 172 -34.60 -14.01 -6.42
C THR A 172 -33.66 -13.09 -5.67
N LEU A 173 -34.20 -12.21 -4.82
CA LEU A 173 -33.41 -11.33 -3.96
C LEU A 173 -32.48 -12.13 -3.04
N TYR A 174 -33.00 -13.14 -2.34
CA TYR A 174 -32.19 -13.97 -1.46
C TYR A 174 -31.13 -14.78 -2.21
N VAL A 175 -31.44 -15.29 -3.41
CA VAL A 175 -30.45 -15.95 -4.26
C VAL A 175 -29.33 -14.97 -4.64
N LEU A 176 -29.65 -13.75 -5.08
CA LEU A 176 -28.65 -12.74 -5.42
C LEU A 176 -27.76 -12.36 -4.21
N LEU A 177 -28.38 -12.13 -3.05
CA LEU A 177 -27.65 -11.81 -1.82
C LEU A 177 -26.75 -12.97 -1.38
N ALA A 178 -27.26 -14.20 -1.40
CA ALA A 178 -26.49 -15.39 -1.07
C ALA A 178 -25.32 -15.59 -2.03
N SER A 179 -25.54 -15.46 -3.34
CA SER A 179 -24.48 -15.53 -4.35
C SER A 179 -23.41 -14.45 -4.15
N GLY A 180 -23.82 -13.20 -3.89
CA GLY A 180 -22.88 -12.11 -3.64
C GLY A 180 -22.04 -12.33 -2.37
N LEU A 181 -22.68 -12.80 -1.30
CA LEU A 181 -21.98 -13.15 -0.07
C LEU A 181 -21.00 -14.32 -0.29
N LEU A 182 -21.45 -15.39 -0.96
CA LEU A 182 -20.61 -16.56 -1.25
C LEU A 182 -19.40 -16.18 -2.11
N ILE A 183 -19.58 -15.37 -3.16
CA ILE A 183 -18.47 -14.88 -3.99
C ILE A 183 -17.47 -14.09 -3.15
N ASN A 184 -17.95 -13.16 -2.32
CA ASN A 184 -17.05 -12.32 -1.51
C ASN A 184 -16.32 -13.12 -0.43
N VAL A 185 -17.01 -14.07 0.22
CA VAL A 185 -16.40 -14.99 1.19
C VAL A 185 -15.37 -15.88 0.50
N ALA A 186 -15.66 -16.40 -0.70
CA ALA A 186 -14.72 -17.22 -1.45
C ALA A 186 -13.48 -16.42 -1.89
N LEU A 187 -13.65 -15.21 -2.43
CA LEU A 187 -12.53 -14.35 -2.83
C LEU A 187 -11.67 -13.94 -1.64
N THR A 188 -12.31 -13.41 -0.58
CA THR A 188 -11.60 -13.00 0.64
C THR A 188 -10.93 -14.19 1.31
N GLY A 189 -11.64 -15.31 1.42
CA GLY A 189 -11.12 -16.55 1.98
C GLY A 189 -9.93 -17.09 1.19
N THR A 190 -9.95 -16.99 -0.14
CA THR A 190 -8.81 -17.39 -1.00
C THR A 190 -7.60 -16.48 -0.75
N VAL A 191 -7.79 -15.16 -0.72
CA VAL A 191 -6.69 -14.21 -0.45
C VAL A 191 -6.10 -14.42 0.95
N VAL A 192 -6.95 -14.54 1.97
CA VAL A 192 -6.52 -14.78 3.36
C VAL A 192 -5.81 -16.13 3.47
N THR A 193 -6.36 -17.17 2.84
CA THR A 193 -5.74 -18.51 2.84
C THR A 193 -4.39 -18.45 2.17
N HIS A 194 -4.28 -17.87 0.98
CA HIS A 194 -3.00 -17.75 0.26
C HIS A 194 -1.99 -16.85 1.00
N ALA A 195 -2.44 -15.79 1.66
CA ALA A 195 -1.58 -14.96 2.48
C ALA A 195 -0.99 -15.76 3.65
N LEU A 196 -1.81 -16.50 4.39
CA LEU A 196 -1.37 -17.30 5.53
C LEU A 196 -0.57 -18.54 5.07
N ASN A 197 -1.17 -19.37 4.21
CA ASN A 197 -0.65 -20.62 3.69
C ASN A 197 -0.75 -20.61 2.14
N PRO A 198 0.32 -20.24 1.42
CA PRO A 198 0.29 -20.08 -0.03
C PRO A 198 -0.26 -21.31 -0.75
N LEU A 199 -1.35 -21.12 -1.50
CA LEU A 199 -1.96 -22.16 -2.33
C LEU A 199 -1.03 -22.65 -3.46
N PHE A 200 -0.11 -21.79 -3.90
CA PHE A 200 0.90 -22.06 -4.91
C PHE A 200 2.14 -21.23 -4.61
N ASP A 201 3.32 -21.73 -5.00
CA ASP A 201 4.58 -21.02 -4.87
C ASP A 201 4.78 -20.12 -6.10
N TRP A 202 4.90 -18.82 -5.84
CA TRP A 202 5.17 -17.78 -6.82
C TRP A 202 6.25 -16.82 -6.30
N MET A 203 7.01 -17.25 -5.28
CA MET A 203 8.05 -16.45 -4.67
C MET A 203 9.14 -16.16 -5.71
N PRO A 204 9.44 -14.87 -5.99
CA PRO A 204 10.52 -14.52 -6.89
C PRO A 204 11.89 -14.78 -6.26
N TYR A 205 12.80 -15.28 -7.08
CA TYR A 205 14.20 -15.47 -6.74
C TYR A 205 15.07 -14.79 -7.79
N GLU A 206 15.98 -13.92 -7.34
CA GLU A 206 16.95 -13.19 -8.16
C GLU A 206 18.14 -12.83 -7.26
N LEU A 207 19.36 -13.21 -7.64
CA LEU A 207 20.51 -13.03 -6.76
C LEU A 207 21.14 -11.65 -6.94
N LYS A 208 20.92 -10.76 -5.96
CA LYS A 208 21.48 -9.40 -5.97
C LYS A 208 22.59 -9.18 -4.93
N ASN A 209 22.50 -9.82 -3.76
CA ASN A 209 23.46 -9.61 -2.67
C ASN A 209 24.62 -10.61 -2.71
N TYR A 210 25.55 -10.43 -3.66
CA TYR A 210 26.72 -11.29 -3.80
C TYR A 210 27.73 -11.10 -2.67
N ASP A 211 27.79 -9.90 -2.09
CA ASP A 211 28.73 -9.59 -0.99
C ASP A 211 28.38 -10.40 0.26
N TYR A 212 27.09 -10.63 0.53
CA TYR A 212 26.66 -11.52 1.61
C TYR A 212 27.13 -12.96 1.40
N LEU A 213 27.03 -13.50 0.18
CA LEU A 213 27.55 -14.85 -0.12
C LEU A 213 29.08 -14.92 0.07
N LYS A 214 29.79 -13.91 -0.42
CA LYS A 214 31.25 -13.80 -0.26
C LYS A 214 31.66 -13.77 1.21
N ASN A 215 30.98 -12.97 2.04
CA ASN A 215 31.24 -12.87 3.47
C ASN A 215 30.91 -14.16 4.23
N ASN A 216 30.08 -15.03 3.66
CA ASN A 216 29.77 -16.36 4.17
C ASN A 216 30.60 -17.47 3.49
N ASN A 217 31.80 -17.13 3.02
CA ASN A 217 32.80 -18.06 2.48
C ASN A 217 32.39 -18.83 1.22
N VAL A 218 31.40 -18.34 0.45
CA VAL A 218 31.11 -18.92 -0.87
C VAL A 218 32.30 -18.66 -1.81
N PRO A 219 32.89 -19.69 -2.45
CA PRO A 219 34.08 -19.53 -3.28
C PRO A 219 33.86 -18.58 -4.46
N GLN A 220 34.90 -17.81 -4.79
CA GLN A 220 34.86 -16.85 -5.91
C GLN A 220 34.45 -17.51 -7.24
N ALA A 221 34.91 -18.73 -7.51
CA ALA A 221 34.52 -19.48 -8.70
C ALA A 221 33.01 -19.80 -8.74
N THR A 222 32.41 -20.12 -7.59
CA THR A 222 30.96 -20.34 -7.48
C THR A 222 30.20 -19.03 -7.67
N LEU A 223 30.67 -17.93 -7.09
CA LEU A 223 30.09 -16.60 -7.29
C LEU A 223 30.11 -16.17 -8.76
N GLU A 224 31.19 -16.44 -9.49
CA GLU A 224 31.31 -16.13 -10.92
C GLU A 224 30.33 -16.96 -11.76
N LYS A 225 30.18 -18.26 -11.47
CA LYS A 225 29.15 -19.09 -12.12
C LYS A 225 27.75 -18.53 -11.90
N LEU A 226 27.43 -18.13 -10.68
CA LEU A 226 26.14 -17.53 -10.33
C LEU A 226 25.91 -16.22 -11.08
N ARG A 227 26.89 -15.30 -11.09
CA ARG A 227 26.78 -14.01 -11.80
C ARG A 227 26.57 -14.17 -13.30
N ASN A 228 27.26 -15.12 -13.93
CA ASN A 228 27.18 -15.34 -15.37
C ASN A 228 25.86 -15.99 -15.80
N ASN A 229 25.10 -16.56 -14.86
CA ASN A 229 23.84 -17.26 -15.11
C ASN A 229 22.72 -16.75 -14.18
N ASP A 230 22.78 -15.48 -13.76
CA ASP A 230 21.75 -14.91 -12.90
C ASP A 230 20.46 -14.72 -13.71
N GLU A 231 19.36 -15.21 -13.15
CA GLU A 231 18.04 -15.19 -13.78
C GLU A 231 16.96 -15.02 -12.71
N ARG A 232 15.95 -14.19 -13.02
CA ARG A 232 14.78 -14.01 -12.17
C ARG A 232 13.77 -15.14 -12.41
N LEU A 233 13.55 -15.97 -11.38
CA LEU A 233 12.68 -17.14 -11.43
C LEU A 233 11.52 -17.02 -10.42
N TYR A 234 10.40 -17.70 -10.66
CA TYR A 234 9.14 -17.50 -9.92
C TYR A 234 8.64 -18.77 -9.21
N SER A 235 9.55 -19.49 -8.55
CA SER A 235 9.25 -20.50 -7.52
C SER A 235 10.55 -21.09 -6.97
N THR A 236 10.46 -21.68 -5.78
CA THR A 236 11.52 -22.46 -5.15
C THR A 236 11.94 -23.65 -6.02
N GLY A 237 10.97 -24.31 -6.67
CA GLY A 237 11.22 -25.46 -7.53
C GLY A 237 12.03 -25.10 -8.77
N GLN A 238 11.63 -24.02 -9.46
CA GLN A 238 12.37 -23.51 -10.63
C GLN A 238 13.78 -23.07 -10.23
N TYR A 239 13.93 -22.32 -9.15
CA TYR A 239 15.24 -21.84 -8.71
C TYR A 239 16.18 -22.98 -8.32
N ARG A 240 15.68 -24.03 -7.65
CA ARG A 240 16.48 -25.23 -7.33
C ARG A 240 16.92 -26.01 -8.57
N LEU A 241 16.07 -26.09 -9.59
CA LEU A 241 16.44 -26.72 -10.87
C LEU A 241 17.52 -25.90 -11.59
N HIS A 242 17.41 -24.58 -11.56
CA HIS A 242 18.41 -23.65 -12.10
C HIS A 242 19.78 -23.84 -11.42
N LEU A 243 19.81 -23.86 -10.09
CA LEU A 243 21.05 -24.12 -9.34
C LEU A 243 21.69 -25.47 -9.72
N LYS A 244 20.88 -26.51 -9.95
CA LYS A 244 21.35 -27.84 -10.39
C LYS A 244 21.96 -27.85 -11.79
N GLN A 245 21.61 -26.89 -12.65
CA GLN A 245 22.19 -26.77 -13.99
C GLN A 245 23.54 -26.05 -13.97
N ILE A 246 23.76 -25.17 -12.99
CA ILE A 246 24.93 -24.28 -12.93
C ILE A 246 26.00 -24.79 -11.97
N LEU A 247 25.58 -25.42 -10.87
CA LEU A 247 26.46 -25.82 -9.77
C LEU A 247 26.64 -27.34 -9.71
N SER A 248 27.80 -27.76 -9.21
CA SER A 248 28.06 -29.16 -8.89
C SER A 248 27.25 -29.60 -7.67
N GLN A 249 27.07 -30.92 -7.52
CA GLN A 249 26.37 -31.49 -6.37
C GLN A 249 26.98 -31.05 -5.03
N ALA A 250 28.31 -31.03 -4.92
CA ALA A 250 29.01 -30.59 -3.71
C ALA A 250 28.72 -29.11 -3.38
N GLU A 251 28.76 -28.23 -4.39
CA GLU A 251 28.42 -26.81 -4.21
C GLU A 251 26.97 -26.62 -3.75
N ILE A 252 26.04 -27.45 -4.22
CA ILE A 252 24.62 -27.38 -3.83
C ILE A 252 24.41 -27.88 -2.40
N GLU A 253 25.06 -28.99 -2.03
CA GLU A 253 24.98 -29.55 -0.68
C GLU A 253 25.58 -28.59 0.35
N GLU A 254 26.65 -27.88 0.00
CA GLU A 254 27.33 -26.94 0.89
C GLU A 254 26.67 -25.54 0.93
N TYR A 255 26.37 -24.95 -0.22
CA TYR A 255 25.95 -23.54 -0.33
C TYR A 255 24.51 -23.34 -0.81
N GLY A 256 23.83 -24.38 -1.29
CA GLY A 256 22.54 -24.25 -1.97
C GLY A 256 21.45 -23.58 -1.11
N GLY A 257 21.42 -23.88 0.19
CA GLY A 257 20.49 -23.23 1.13
C GLY A 257 20.77 -21.74 1.32
N LEU A 258 22.04 -21.37 1.44
CA LEU A 258 22.49 -19.98 1.60
C LEU A 258 22.21 -19.16 0.32
N ILE A 259 22.50 -19.72 -0.85
CA ILE A 259 22.24 -19.08 -2.15
C ILE A 259 20.74 -18.88 -2.33
N GLN A 260 19.93 -19.90 -2.07
CA GLN A 260 18.47 -19.81 -2.16
C GLN A 260 17.93 -18.72 -1.21
N LYS A 261 18.41 -18.67 0.04
CA LYS A 261 18.03 -17.65 1.02
C LYS A 261 18.37 -16.23 0.54
N THR A 262 19.54 -16.06 -0.07
CA THR A 262 20.04 -14.75 -0.50
C THR A 262 19.35 -14.24 -1.77
N ALA A 263 18.92 -15.15 -2.64
CA ALA A 263 18.20 -14.81 -3.86
C ALA A 263 16.70 -14.55 -3.65
N MET A 264 16.13 -14.99 -2.52
CA MET A 264 14.70 -14.89 -2.27
C MET A 264 14.24 -13.43 -2.08
N ASP A 265 13.41 -12.94 -2.98
CA ASP A 265 12.84 -11.58 -2.95
C ASP A 265 11.53 -11.58 -2.15
N ILE A 266 11.69 -11.62 -0.82
CA ILE A 266 10.57 -11.63 0.13
C ILE A 266 9.73 -10.35 0.02
N SER A 267 10.38 -9.22 -0.26
CA SER A 267 9.78 -7.89 -0.41
C SER A 267 8.76 -7.82 -1.55
N SER A 268 8.99 -8.54 -2.64
CA SER A 268 8.09 -8.59 -3.80
C SER A 268 6.77 -9.32 -3.49
N ASP A 269 6.77 -10.29 -2.58
CA ASP A 269 5.52 -10.92 -2.11
C ASP A 269 4.79 -9.98 -1.14
N ARG A 270 3.85 -9.19 -1.68
CA ARG A 270 3.09 -8.21 -0.88
C ARG A 270 2.28 -8.83 0.26
N LEU A 271 2.04 -10.15 0.25
CA LEU A 271 1.27 -10.82 1.31
C LEU A 271 2.10 -11.13 2.55
N THR A 272 3.43 -11.24 2.43
CA THR A 272 4.31 -11.38 3.61
C THR A 272 4.33 -10.09 4.44
N ARG A 273 4.10 -8.94 3.79
CA ARG A 273 4.10 -7.60 4.42
C ARG A 273 3.02 -7.39 5.50
N VAL A 274 2.08 -8.31 5.67
CA VAL A 274 1.04 -8.24 6.73
C VAL A 274 1.20 -9.30 7.83
N LEU A 275 2.26 -10.11 7.79
CA LEU A 275 2.43 -11.25 8.68
C LEU A 275 3.55 -11.03 9.70
N GLU A 276 3.39 -11.58 10.90
CA GLU A 276 4.44 -11.79 11.92
C GLU A 276 5.28 -10.55 12.28
N TRP A 277 4.73 -9.34 12.17
CA TRP A 277 5.45 -8.12 12.52
C TRP A 277 5.74 -7.98 14.02
N ASP A 278 4.85 -8.51 14.85
CA ASP A 278 5.06 -8.69 16.28
C ASP A 278 6.34 -9.48 16.56
N LYS A 279 6.50 -10.64 15.89
CA LYS A 279 7.72 -11.45 15.99
C LYS A 279 8.94 -10.73 15.42
N THR A 280 8.83 -10.08 14.27
CA THR A 280 9.95 -9.29 13.70
C THR A 280 10.39 -8.19 14.68
N GLY A 281 9.44 -7.50 15.32
CA GLY A 281 9.72 -6.46 16.33
C GLY A 281 10.40 -7.03 17.58
N GLU A 282 9.92 -8.15 18.11
CA GLU A 282 10.56 -8.84 19.24
C GLU A 282 11.99 -9.29 18.92
N GLN A 283 12.20 -9.90 17.75
CA GLN A 283 13.51 -10.32 17.29
C GLN A 283 14.46 -9.12 17.13
N LEU A 284 13.98 -8.01 16.57
CA LEU A 284 14.77 -6.78 16.46
C LEU A 284 15.13 -6.22 17.83
N GLN A 285 14.16 -6.13 18.75
CA GLN A 285 14.42 -5.65 20.11
C GLN A 285 15.44 -6.52 20.83
N GLN A 286 15.36 -7.85 20.70
CA GLN A 286 16.34 -8.76 21.28
C GLN A 286 17.74 -8.53 20.70
N LEU A 287 17.85 -8.37 19.37
CA LEU A 287 19.13 -8.08 18.71
C LEU A 287 19.74 -6.76 19.20
N LEU A 288 18.92 -5.73 19.37
CA LEU A 288 19.34 -4.43 19.90
C LEU A 288 19.86 -4.53 21.34
N VAL A 289 19.13 -5.26 22.21
CA VAL A 289 19.54 -5.50 23.61
C VAL A 289 20.85 -6.27 23.67
N GLN A 290 21.02 -7.32 22.86
CA GLN A 290 22.23 -8.13 22.81
C GLN A 290 23.46 -7.33 22.37
N ASN A 291 23.27 -6.34 21.50
CA ASN A 291 24.31 -5.44 21.03
C ASN A 291 24.53 -4.20 21.92
N GLY A 292 23.85 -4.11 23.08
CA GLY A 292 24.05 -3.03 24.04
C GLY A 292 23.39 -1.70 23.66
N ILE A 293 22.48 -1.69 22.67
CA ILE A 293 21.75 -0.51 22.21
C ILE A 293 20.22 -0.70 22.33
N PRO A 294 19.71 -0.94 23.56
CA PRO A 294 18.30 -1.32 23.78
C PRO A 294 17.29 -0.25 23.36
N GLN A 295 17.74 0.99 23.18
CA GLN A 295 16.94 2.15 22.78
C GLN A 295 17.62 2.86 21.62
N ILE A 296 16.84 3.14 20.58
CA ILE A 296 17.23 3.90 19.40
C ILE A 296 16.21 5.01 19.18
N ALA A 297 16.64 6.09 18.56
CA ALA A 297 15.80 7.23 18.22
C ALA A 297 15.25 7.12 16.79
N PHE A 298 16.00 6.49 15.88
CA PHE A 298 15.65 6.43 14.46
C PHE A 298 15.87 5.05 13.84
N ILE A 299 15.01 4.71 12.87
CA ILE A 299 15.17 3.54 12.00
C ILE A 299 15.23 4.02 10.56
N VAL A 300 16.38 3.82 9.93
CA VAL A 300 16.63 4.12 8.54
C VAL A 300 16.39 2.88 7.70
N SER A 301 15.64 3.00 6.61
CA SER A 301 15.53 1.96 5.59
C SER A 301 15.41 2.59 4.21
N ARG A 302 15.75 1.83 3.16
CA ARG A 302 15.44 2.25 1.78
C ARG A 302 13.93 2.34 1.59
N GLU A 303 13.24 1.21 1.79
CA GLU A 303 11.79 1.11 1.68
C GLU A 303 11.07 1.91 2.77
N TYR A 304 10.14 2.80 2.39
CA TYR A 304 9.36 3.61 3.34
C TYR A 304 8.50 2.76 4.29
N GLN A 305 7.96 1.64 3.81
CA GLN A 305 7.09 0.77 4.61
C GLN A 305 7.85 0.02 5.70
N LEU A 306 9.11 -0.33 5.47
CA LEU A 306 9.92 -1.15 6.38
C LEU A 306 10.22 -0.40 7.68
N SER A 307 10.81 0.79 7.60
CA SER A 307 11.07 1.63 8.79
C SER A 307 9.80 1.99 9.53
N GLY A 308 8.72 2.33 8.81
CA GLY A 308 7.42 2.64 9.43
C GLY A 308 6.81 1.48 10.22
N ALA A 309 6.90 0.26 9.68
CA ALA A 309 6.41 -0.93 10.37
C ALA A 309 7.30 -1.28 11.57
N LEU A 310 8.63 -1.31 11.40
CA LEU A 310 9.55 -1.59 12.51
C LEU A 310 9.42 -0.57 13.65
N SER A 311 9.23 0.71 13.30
CA SER A 311 8.91 1.77 14.26
C SER A 311 7.68 1.41 15.09
N PHE A 312 6.57 1.03 14.46
CA PHE A 312 5.33 0.69 15.18
C PHE A 312 5.49 -0.50 16.14
N TYR A 313 6.25 -1.53 15.74
CA TYR A 313 6.37 -2.78 16.50
C TYR A 313 7.50 -2.80 17.54
N LEU A 314 8.35 -1.76 17.59
CA LEU A 314 9.35 -1.62 18.64
C LEU A 314 8.78 -0.90 19.88
N PRO A 315 9.20 -1.28 21.11
CA PRO A 315 8.65 -0.74 22.36
C PRO A 315 8.70 0.79 22.49
N HIS A 316 9.75 1.41 21.94
CA HIS A 316 10.00 2.85 22.05
C HIS A 316 9.59 3.66 20.83
N GLN A 317 9.03 3.01 19.80
CA GLN A 317 8.53 3.65 18.59
C GLN A 317 9.49 4.68 17.98
N PRO A 318 10.74 4.28 17.67
CA PRO A 318 11.72 5.19 17.07
C PRO A 318 11.19 5.78 15.77
N TRP A 319 11.62 7.00 15.43
CA TRP A 319 11.14 7.67 14.23
C TRP A 319 11.63 6.97 12.96
N PRO A 320 10.72 6.68 12.01
CA PRO A 320 11.11 6.10 10.73
C PRO A 320 11.78 7.14 9.83
N HIS A 321 12.76 6.71 9.05
CA HIS A 321 13.43 7.51 8.03
C HIS A 321 13.58 6.68 6.75
N SER A 322 13.03 7.17 5.65
CA SER A 322 13.07 6.50 4.34
C SER A 322 14.05 7.18 3.39
N ILE A 323 14.93 6.39 2.77
CA ILE A 323 15.83 6.91 1.72
C ILE A 323 15.07 7.13 0.41
N GLU A 324 14.13 6.25 0.04
CA GLU A 324 13.42 6.33 -1.24
C GLU A 324 12.28 7.37 -1.26
N LYS A 325 11.80 7.78 -0.08
CA LYS A 325 10.73 8.80 0.11
C LYS A 325 11.17 9.90 1.09
N PRO A 326 12.23 10.67 0.77
CA PRO A 326 12.76 11.69 1.67
C PRO A 326 11.72 12.77 2.05
N GLU A 327 10.76 13.04 1.17
CA GLU A 327 9.64 13.96 1.41
C GLU A 327 8.71 13.53 2.56
N ARG A 328 8.84 12.30 3.06
CA ARG A 328 8.08 11.78 4.20
C ARG A 328 8.82 11.92 5.54
N ASN A 329 10.09 12.31 5.54
CA ASN A 329 10.94 12.33 6.73
C ASN A 329 10.82 13.64 7.55
N LEU A 330 9.63 14.24 7.60
CA LEU A 330 9.42 15.54 8.26
C LEU A 330 9.76 15.51 9.76
N TRP A 331 9.59 14.35 10.40
CA TRP A 331 9.86 14.12 11.83
C TRP A 331 11.15 13.32 12.09
N SER A 332 11.97 13.13 11.05
CA SER A 332 13.29 12.49 11.16
C SER A 332 14.31 13.27 10.33
N PRO A 333 14.64 14.52 10.71
CA PRO A 333 15.59 15.35 9.98
C PRO A 333 16.93 14.65 9.85
N LEU A 334 17.57 14.77 8.68
CA LEU A 334 18.80 14.03 8.38
C LEU A 334 19.90 14.27 9.42
N ASP A 335 20.10 15.52 9.84
CA ASP A 335 21.14 15.88 10.82
C ASP A 335 20.90 15.24 12.19
N GLU A 336 19.65 15.12 12.62
CA GLU A 336 19.29 14.44 13.87
C GLU A 336 19.50 12.93 13.76
N VAL A 337 19.18 12.33 12.61
CA VAL A 337 19.40 10.90 12.36
C VAL A 337 20.90 10.56 12.38
N LYS A 338 21.75 11.44 11.85
CA LYS A 338 23.21 11.26 11.85
C LYS A 338 23.83 11.30 13.25
N ILE A 339 23.28 12.10 14.16
CA ILE A 339 23.84 12.31 15.51
C ILE A 339 23.20 11.34 16.52
N GLY A 340 21.91 11.05 16.36
CA GLY A 340 21.15 10.23 17.30
C GLY A 340 21.47 8.73 17.21
N PRO A 341 21.06 7.94 18.23
CA PRO A 341 21.20 6.49 18.18
C PRO A 341 20.27 5.94 17.07
N SER A 342 20.87 5.47 15.99
CA SER A 342 20.17 5.12 14.76
C SER A 342 20.61 3.78 14.23
N ILE A 343 19.68 3.04 13.64
CA ILE A 343 19.99 1.82 12.88
C ILE A 343 19.59 1.96 11.42
N PHE A 344 20.29 1.23 10.56
CA PHE A 344 19.91 0.98 9.18
C PHE A 344 19.43 -0.47 9.04
N VAL A 345 18.28 -0.65 8.41
CA VAL A 345 17.65 -1.95 8.19
C VAL A 345 17.28 -2.12 6.71
N CYS A 346 17.58 -3.29 6.18
CA CYS A 346 17.39 -3.66 4.77
C CYS A 346 16.99 -5.14 4.67
N GLU A 347 16.20 -5.50 3.66
CA GLU A 347 15.93 -6.91 3.32
C GLU A 347 17.17 -7.54 2.69
N LEU A 348 17.49 -8.79 3.04
CA LEU A 348 18.75 -9.46 2.70
C LEU A 348 19.06 -9.39 1.20
N GLN A 349 18.08 -9.71 0.35
CA GLN A 349 18.29 -9.78 -1.10
C GLN A 349 18.72 -8.44 -1.69
N GLU A 350 18.13 -7.32 -1.25
CA GLU A 350 18.42 -5.98 -1.78
C GLU A 350 19.40 -5.17 -0.92
N CYS A 351 19.87 -5.73 0.20
CA CYS A 351 20.64 -4.96 1.17
C CYS A 351 21.94 -4.39 0.62
N GLN A 352 22.63 -5.09 -0.29
CA GLN A 352 23.84 -4.56 -0.93
C GLN A 352 23.56 -3.20 -1.61
N GLY A 353 22.47 -3.10 -2.38
CA GLY A 353 22.06 -1.84 -3.00
C GLY A 353 21.57 -0.81 -1.97
N GLY A 354 20.82 -1.26 -0.95
CA GLY A 354 20.37 -0.38 0.13
C GLY A 354 21.51 0.25 0.94
N VAL A 355 22.60 -0.49 1.15
CA VAL A 355 23.81 0.00 1.82
C VAL A 355 24.52 1.04 0.94
N VAL A 356 24.59 0.83 -0.37
CA VAL A 356 25.12 1.84 -1.32
C VAL A 356 24.29 3.13 -1.24
N ASP A 357 22.96 3.03 -1.36
CA ASP A 357 22.05 4.17 -1.25
C ASP A 357 22.19 4.89 0.10
N PHE A 358 22.41 4.14 1.19
CA PHE A 358 22.69 4.68 2.50
C PHE A 358 23.99 5.50 2.51
N TYR A 359 25.10 4.94 2.00
CA TYR A 359 26.39 5.63 1.97
C TYR A 359 26.34 6.91 1.12
N GLU A 360 25.69 6.88 -0.04
CA GLU A 360 25.52 8.07 -0.89
C GLU A 360 24.76 9.21 -0.19
N ARG A 361 23.84 8.87 0.73
CA ARG A 361 23.02 9.85 1.43
C ARG A 361 23.60 10.33 2.76
N PHE A 362 24.18 9.41 3.52
CA PHE A 362 24.62 9.67 4.90
C PHE A 362 26.12 9.94 4.98
N GLU A 363 26.93 9.36 4.09
CA GLU A 363 28.40 9.43 4.13
C GLU A 363 28.98 8.94 5.48
N MET A 364 28.33 7.95 6.10
CA MET A 364 28.67 7.45 7.43
C MET A 364 28.94 5.94 7.42
N PRO A 365 29.88 5.45 8.25
CA PRO A 365 30.11 4.03 8.39
C PRO A 365 28.96 3.30 9.10
N LEU A 366 28.74 2.06 8.68
CA LEU A 366 27.78 1.13 9.27
C LEU A 366 28.50 0.01 10.02
N ARG A 367 28.05 -0.30 11.24
CA ARG A 367 28.49 -1.47 12.01
C ARG A 367 27.42 -2.55 11.96
N TYR A 368 27.74 -3.72 11.40
CA TYR A 368 26.79 -4.84 11.35
C TYR A 368 26.48 -5.37 12.75
N LEU A 369 25.18 -5.46 13.07
CA LEU A 369 24.70 -5.96 14.37
C LEU A 369 24.21 -7.40 14.30
N GLY A 370 23.69 -7.81 13.15
CA GLY A 370 23.16 -9.15 12.94
C GLY A 370 22.03 -9.21 11.92
N GLU A 371 21.38 -10.36 11.88
CA GLU A 371 20.30 -10.68 10.95
C GLU A 371 19.05 -11.11 11.72
N ILE A 372 17.89 -10.76 11.19
CA ILE A 372 16.58 -11.17 11.69
C ILE A 372 15.90 -12.02 10.63
N GLU A 373 15.73 -13.30 10.92
CA GLU A 373 14.96 -14.21 10.10
C GLU A 373 13.60 -14.48 10.78
N THR A 374 12.54 -13.89 10.23
CA THR A 374 11.18 -14.14 10.72
C THR A 374 10.52 -15.22 9.88
N ARG A 375 10.00 -16.26 10.54
CA ARG A 375 9.28 -17.38 9.91
C ARG A 375 7.87 -17.55 10.45
N ARG A 376 6.98 -17.97 9.56
CA ARG A 376 5.67 -18.54 9.90
C ARG A 376 5.70 -20.02 9.55
N TYR A 377 5.79 -20.87 10.56
CA TYR A 377 6.11 -22.29 10.39
C TYR A 377 7.45 -22.46 9.65
N ASP A 378 7.44 -23.09 8.47
CA ASP A 378 8.59 -23.28 7.60
C ASP A 378 8.82 -22.13 6.61
N ARG A 379 7.79 -21.32 6.32
CA ARG A 379 7.86 -20.19 5.38
C ARG A 379 8.60 -19.01 5.98
N MET A 380 9.63 -18.55 5.28
CA MET A 380 10.30 -17.27 5.58
C MET A 380 9.40 -16.12 5.15
N VAL A 381 9.14 -15.18 6.07
CA VAL A 381 8.28 -14.02 5.82
C VAL A 381 9.05 -12.69 5.83
N ARG A 382 10.23 -12.63 6.47
CA ARG A 382 11.20 -11.52 6.39
C ARG A 382 12.60 -12.03 6.66
N ASN A 383 13.58 -11.35 6.06
CA ASN A 383 14.98 -11.59 6.34
C ASN A 383 15.75 -10.27 6.29
N LEU A 384 16.00 -9.70 7.46
CA LEU A 384 16.52 -8.34 7.58
C LEU A 384 17.98 -8.36 8.04
N GLN A 385 18.83 -7.56 7.41
CA GLN A 385 20.13 -7.22 7.97
C GLN A 385 20.03 -5.90 8.74
N VAL A 386 20.67 -5.85 9.90
CA VAL A 386 20.61 -4.71 10.82
C VAL A 386 22.00 -4.16 11.05
N TYR A 387 22.14 -2.85 10.90
CA TYR A 387 23.38 -2.12 11.09
C TYR A 387 23.16 -0.94 12.03
N GLU A 388 24.14 -0.62 12.86
CA GLU A 388 24.19 0.62 13.61
C GLU A 388 24.92 1.70 12.80
N LEU A 389 24.41 2.93 12.86
CA LEU A 389 25.11 4.10 12.33
C LEU A 389 26.18 4.53 13.33
N ILE A 390 27.42 4.68 12.86
CA ILE A 390 28.53 5.17 13.69
C ILE A 390 28.75 6.65 13.37
N PRO A 391 28.45 7.59 14.32
CA PRO A 391 28.63 9.03 14.17
C PRO A 391 30.07 9.48 13.89
#